data_AF-A0A3S9SXE8-F1
#
_entry.id   AF-A0A3S9SXE8-F1
#
_cell.length_a   1.000
_cell.length_b   1.000
_cell.length_c   1.000
_cell.angle_alpha   90.00
_cell.angle_beta   90.00
_cell.angle_gamma   90.00
#
_symmetry.space_group_name_H-M   'P 1'
#
loop_
_entity.id
_entity.type
_entity.pdbx_description
1 polymer ?
#
loop_
_entity_poly.entity_id
_entity_poly.type
_entity_poly.pdbx_seq_one_letter_code
_entity_poly.pdbx_strand_id
1 'polypeptide(L)'
;MAGVIRNFSWLVRYLADQNVSGWKKLLFFLPLIYFLSPIDLFPDIIFPFGYLEDVGVLLFGWQMIKNELEKYKQSMFDKKDKDNVVNLNKDDYKVK
;
A
#
# COMPACT_ATOMS: atom_id res chain seq x y z
N MET A 1 1.71 -7.71 19.87
CA MET A 1 0.47 -7.22 19.21
C MET A 1 0.54 -5.76 18.74
N ALA A 2 1.33 -4.87 19.37
CA ALA A 2 1.43 -3.45 18.99
C ALA A 2 1.95 -3.16 17.55
N GLY A 3 2.70 -4.08 16.94
CA GLY A 3 3.25 -3.89 15.58
C GLY A 3 2.20 -3.93 14.47
N VAL A 4 1.19 -4.80 14.58
CA VAL A 4 0.17 -5.01 13.54
C VAL A 4 -0.74 -3.80 13.41
N ILE A 5 -1.12 -3.21 14.55
CA ILE A 5 -2.01 -2.03 14.63
C ILE A 5 -1.35 -0.82 13.93
N ARG A 6 -0.04 -0.66 14.10
CA ARG A 6 0.71 0.43 13.47
C ARG A 6 0.73 0.30 11.95
N ASN A 7 0.94 -0.91 11.44
CA ASN A 7 0.96 -1.17 10.00
C ASN A 7 -0.41 -0.91 9.35
N PHE A 8 -1.50 -1.22 10.06
CA PHE A 8 -2.86 -0.94 9.61
C PHE A 8 -3.12 0.56 9.45
N SER A 9 -2.67 1.39 10.40
CA SER A 9 -2.82 2.85 10.30
C SER A 9 -2.14 3.45 9.04
N TRP A 10 -0.97 2.93 8.66
CA TRP A 10 -0.28 3.35 7.43
C TRP A 10 -1.01 2.92 6.16
N LEU A 11 -1.65 1.75 6.16
CA LEU A 11 -2.49 1.30 5.04
C LEU A 11 -3.71 2.20 4.87
N VAL A 12 -4.40 2.55 5.95
CA VAL A 12 -5.55 3.47 5.88
C VAL A 12 -5.12 4.83 5.35
N ARG A 13 -3.97 5.35 5.81
CA ARG A 13 -3.39 6.59 5.27
C ARG A 13 -3.07 6.49 3.79
N TYR A 14 -2.46 5.39 3.35
CA TYR A 14 -2.17 5.14 1.94
C TYR A 14 -3.43 5.13 1.06
N LEU A 15 -4.51 4.48 1.53
CA LEU A 15 -5.79 4.43 0.81
C LEU A 15 -6.49 5.80 0.79
N ALA A 16 -6.43 6.55 1.89
CA ALA A 16 -7.02 7.88 2.01
C ALA A 16 -6.22 8.97 1.29
N ASP A 17 -4.94 8.76 1.00
CA ASP A 17 -4.08 9.75 0.34
C ASP A 17 -4.47 9.93 -1.13
N GLN A 18 -4.89 11.14 -1.49
CA GLN A 18 -5.26 11.54 -2.85
C GLN A 18 -4.08 11.63 -3.83
N ASN A 19 -2.84 11.66 -3.33
CA ASN A 19 -1.62 11.68 -4.14
C ASN A 19 -1.27 10.29 -4.71
N VAL A 20 -1.95 9.24 -4.24
CA VAL A 20 -1.80 7.88 -4.75
C VAL A 20 -2.74 7.69 -5.94
N SER A 21 -2.19 7.35 -7.11
CA SER A 21 -2.95 7.09 -8.33
C SER A 21 -4.07 6.06 -8.09
N GLY A 22 -5.29 6.36 -8.55
CA GLY A 22 -6.49 5.54 -8.31
C GLY A 22 -6.34 4.09 -8.76
N TRP A 23 -5.56 3.84 -9.83
CA TRP A 23 -5.23 2.49 -10.30
C TRP A 23 -4.49 1.65 -9.26
N LYS A 24 -3.62 2.28 -8.46
CA LYS A 24 -2.89 1.59 -7.39
C LYS A 24 -3.78 1.26 -6.20
N LYS A 25 -4.80 2.09 -5.95
CA LYS A 25 -5.83 1.79 -4.94
C LYS A 25 -6.68 0.59 -5.37
N LEU A 26 -7.00 0.48 -6.67
CA LEU A 26 -7.71 -0.67 -7.21
C LEU A 26 -6.98 -1.99 -6.96
N LEU A 27 -5.64 -2.03 -6.99
CA LEU A 27 -4.86 -3.21 -6.63
C LEU A 27 -5.10 -3.69 -5.19
N PHE A 28 -5.47 -2.80 -4.27
CA PHE A 28 -5.86 -3.19 -2.92
C PHE A 28 -7.29 -3.74 -2.86
N PHE A 29 -8.19 -3.18 -3.67
CA PHE A 29 -9.58 -3.62 -3.72
C PHE A 29 -9.78 -4.89 -4.55
N LEU A 30 -8.95 -5.18 -5.57
CA LEU A 30 -9.09 -6.36 -6.42
C LEU A 30 -9.12 -7.68 -5.61
N PRO A 31 -8.14 -7.95 -4.72
CA PRO A 31 -8.17 -9.15 -3.88
C PRO A 31 -9.35 -9.14 -2.90
N LEU A 32 -9.76 -7.95 -2.44
CA LEU A 32 -10.88 -7.78 -1.50
C LEU A 32 -12.23 -8.08 -2.17
N ILE A 33 -12.41 -7.61 -3.40
CA ILE A 33 -13.57 -7.85 -4.25
C ILE A 33 -13.62 -9.32 -4.65
N TYR A 34 -12.47 -9.88 -5.02
CA TYR A 34 -12.32 -11.31 -5.30
C TYR A 34 -12.69 -12.17 -4.08
N PHE A 35 -12.28 -11.75 -2.87
CA PHE A 35 -12.65 -12.40 -1.63
C PHE A 35 -14.14 -12.27 -1.29
N LEU A 36 -14.77 -11.12 -1.54
CA LEU A 36 -16.19 -10.87 -1.23
C LEU A 36 -17.16 -11.61 -2.16
N SER A 37 -16.74 -11.88 -3.40
CA SER A 37 -17.57 -12.58 -4.39
C SER A 37 -16.69 -13.41 -5.33
N PRO A 38 -16.26 -14.62 -4.91
CA PRO A 38 -15.55 -15.55 -5.79
C PRO A 38 -16.46 -16.17 -6.88
N ILE A 39 -17.70 -15.70 -7.03
CA ILE A 39 -18.81 -16.56 -7.47
C ILE A 39 -19.16 -16.45 -8.96
N ASP A 40 -18.82 -15.38 -9.70
CA ASP A 40 -19.53 -15.12 -10.97
C ASP A 40 -18.70 -15.14 -12.27
N LEU A 41 -17.45 -15.61 -12.27
CA LEU A 41 -16.60 -15.65 -13.49
C LEU A 41 -16.14 -17.03 -13.95
N PHE A 42 -16.20 -18.05 -13.11
CA PHE A 42 -15.80 -19.41 -13.47
C PHE A 42 -16.97 -20.38 -13.27
N PRO A 43 -17.72 -20.71 -14.33
CA PRO A 43 -18.57 -21.89 -14.31
C PRO A 43 -17.65 -23.13 -14.23
N ASP A 44 -17.60 -23.76 -13.06
CA ASP A 44 -17.35 -25.19 -12.77
C ASP A 44 -16.45 -26.04 -13.72
N ILE A 45 -15.24 -25.62 -14.12
CA ILE A 45 -14.46 -26.42 -15.12
C ILE A 45 -13.02 -26.85 -14.76
N ILE A 46 -12.33 -26.32 -13.72
CA ILE A 46 -10.88 -26.62 -13.56
C ILE A 46 -10.54 -27.35 -12.25
N PHE A 47 -10.83 -28.65 -12.21
CA PHE A 47 -10.26 -29.58 -11.23
C PHE A 47 -9.03 -30.28 -11.84
N PRO A 48 -7.85 -30.40 -11.17
CA PRO A 48 -7.51 -30.08 -9.78
C PRO A 48 -6.62 -28.83 -9.60
N PHE A 49 -6.43 -28.00 -10.64
CA PHE A 49 -5.52 -26.84 -10.59
C PHE A 49 -6.10 -25.58 -9.92
N GLY A 50 -7.40 -25.53 -9.61
CA GLY A 50 -8.06 -24.33 -9.09
C GLY A 50 -7.44 -23.74 -7.82
N TYR A 51 -6.94 -24.56 -6.89
CA TYR A 51 -6.37 -24.07 -5.62
C TYR A 51 -5.00 -23.39 -5.76
N LEU A 52 -4.24 -23.74 -6.80
CA LEU A 52 -2.92 -23.13 -7.02
C LEU A 52 -3.08 -21.69 -7.50
N GLU A 53 -4.13 -21.42 -8.28
CA GLU A 53 -4.44 -20.08 -8.77
C GLU A 53 -4.81 -19.13 -7.62
N ASP A 54 -5.60 -19.58 -6.64
CA ASP A 54 -6.02 -18.77 -5.50
C ASP A 54 -4.82 -18.30 -4.65
N VAL A 55 -3.87 -19.20 -4.38
CA VAL A 55 -2.66 -18.90 -3.59
C VAL A 55 -1.71 -17.98 -4.36
N GLY A 56 -1.59 -18.19 -5.67
CA GLY A 56 -0.76 -17.35 -6.54
C GLY A 56 -1.24 -15.90 -6.56
N VAL A 57 -2.56 -15.68 -6.72
CA VAL A 57 -3.16 -14.35 -6.72
C VAL A 57 -3.01 -13.66 -5.37
N LEU A 58 -3.22 -14.38 -4.26
CA LEU A 58 -3.04 -13.82 -2.91
C LEU A 58 -1.59 -13.42 -2.63
N LEU A 59 -0.61 -14.26 -2.97
CA LEU A 59 0.81 -13.97 -2.78
C LEU A 59 1.26 -12.79 -3.64
N PHE A 60 0.84 -12.77 -4.91
CA PHE A 60 1.17 -11.68 -5.83
C PHE A 60 0.55 -10.36 -5.40
N GLY A 61 -0.73 -10.36 -5.04
CA GLY A 61 -1.43 -9.20 -4.49
C GLY A 61 -0.77 -8.69 -3.21
N TRP A 62 -0.38 -9.60 -2.32
CA TRP A 62 0.35 -9.25 -1.09
C TRP A 62 1.71 -8.60 -1.38
N GLN A 63 2.49 -9.14 -2.31
CA GLN A 63 3.78 -8.56 -2.70
C GLN A 63 3.63 -7.18 -3.34
N MET A 64 2.62 -6.98 -4.20
CA MET A 64 2.33 -5.66 -4.77
C MET A 64 1.97 -4.64 -3.70
N ILE A 65 1.02 -4.97 -2.80
CA ILE A 65 0.59 -4.08 -1.73
C ILE A 65 1.78 -3.73 -0.82
N LYS A 66 2.62 -4.72 -0.49
CA LYS A 66 3.81 -4.52 0.33
C LYS A 66 4.80 -3.55 -0.33
N ASN A 67 5.15 -3.78 -1.59
CA ASN A 67 6.09 -2.93 -2.32
C ASN A 67 5.57 -1.49 -2.46
N GLU A 68 4.27 -1.34 -2.69
CA GLU A 68 3.67 -0.02 -2.85
C GLU A 68 3.57 0.74 -1.52
N LEU A 69 3.27 0.04 -0.42
CA LEU A 69 3.28 0.60 0.93
C LEU A 69 4.69 1.04 1.36
N GLU A 70 5.72 0.26 1.02
CA GLU A 70 7.12 0.61 1.28
C GLU A 70 7.50 1.90 0.53
N LYS A 71 7.20 1.98 -0.77
CA LYS A 71 7.42 3.19 -1.59
C LYS A 71 6.70 4.41 -1.01
N TYR A 72 5.45 4.24 -0.58
CA TYR A 72 4.68 5.31 0.04
C TYR A 72 5.32 5.80 1.33
N LYS A 73 5.69 4.88 2.23
CA LYS A 73 6.40 5.22 3.48
C LYS A 73 7.68 5.99 3.19
N GLN A 74 8.50 5.50 2.25
CA GLN A 74 9.75 6.16 1.87
C GLN A 74 9.51 7.58 1.34
N SER A 75 8.52 7.77 0.47
CA SER A 75 8.15 9.12 -0.01
C SER A 75 7.69 10.07 1.12
N MET A 76 7.08 9.54 2.18
CA MET A 76 6.64 10.33 3.33
C MET A 76 7.82 10.67 4.26
N PHE A 77 8.78 9.76 4.43
CA PHE A 77 10.02 10.04 5.16
C PHE A 77 10.89 11.06 4.44
N ASP A 78 11.06 10.95 3.12
CA ASP A 78 11.82 11.91 2.31
C ASP A 78 11.21 13.31 2.32
N LYS A 79 9.86 13.42 2.29
CA LYS A 79 9.16 14.71 2.46
C LYS A 79 9.42 15.30 3.84
N LYS A 80 9.35 14.47 4.89
CA LYS A 80 9.58 14.92 6.27
C LYS A 80 11.02 15.39 6.45
N ASP A 81 12.00 14.70 5.89
CA ASP A 81 13.41 15.11 5.97
C ASP A 81 13.64 16.45 5.25
N LYS A 82 13.10 16.61 4.04
CA LYS A 82 13.14 17.88 3.29
C LYS A 82 12.51 19.05 4.05
N ASP A 83 11.37 18.87 4.71
CA ASP A 83 10.77 19.93 5.52
C ASP A 83 11.62 20.31 6.74
N ASN A 84 12.37 19.35 7.31
CA ASN A 84 13.29 19.64 8.42
C ASN A 84 14.54 20.41 7.95
N VAL A 85 15.10 20.10 6.77
CA VAL A 85 16.24 20.89 6.23
C VAL A 85 15.81 22.26 5.69
N VAL A 86 14.59 22.43 5.19
CA VAL A 86 14.07 23.74 4.75
C VAL A 86 13.82 24.68 5.94
N ASN A 87 13.65 24.15 7.17
CA ASN A 87 13.54 24.93 8.40
C ASN A 87 14.88 25.32 9.04
N LEU A 88 16.03 24.99 8.44
CA LEU A 88 17.30 25.63 8.80
C LEU A 88 17.33 27.03 8.17
N ASN A 89 16.63 27.95 8.82
CA ASN A 89 16.54 29.32 8.36
C ASN A 89 17.96 29.92 8.34
N LYS A 90 18.38 30.39 7.17
CA LYS A 90 19.70 31.04 6.98
C LYS A 90 19.90 32.26 7.88
N ASP A 91 18.80 32.75 8.45
CA ASP A 91 18.72 33.92 9.33
C ASP A 91 19.31 33.66 10.73
N ASP A 92 19.44 32.40 11.15
CA ASP A 92 20.01 32.01 12.46
C ASP A 92 21.55 32.07 12.49
N TYR A 93 22.20 32.34 11.36
CA TYR A 93 23.66 32.54 11.27
C TYR A 93 24.09 34.01 11.36
N LYS A 94 23.19 34.93 11.72
CA LYS A 94 23.60 36.29 12.09
C LYS A 94 23.96 36.34 13.58
N VAL A 95 25.22 36.00 13.85
CA VAL A 95 25.88 36.42 15.09
C VAL A 95 25.98 37.96 15.03
N LYS A 96 25.28 38.63 15.94
CA LYS A 96 25.23 40.09 16.07
C LYS A 96 26.44 40.60 16.84
#